data_AF-A0AAE0G3X9-F1
#
_entry.id   AF-A0AAE0G3X9-F1
#
_cell.length_a   1.000
_cell.length_b   1.000
_cell.length_c   1.000
_cell.angle_alpha   90.00
_cell.angle_beta   90.00
_cell.angle_gamma   90.00
#
_symmetry.space_group_name_H-M   'P 1'
#
loop_
_entity.id
_entity.type
_entity.pdbx_description
1 polymer ?
#
loop_
_entity_poly.entity_id
_entity_poly.type
_entity_poly.pdbx_seq_one_letter_code
_entity_poly.pdbx_strand_id
1 'polypeptide(L)'
;MDSDEDDDLFVMLDSDGRIFGTSEAVDYSFQSWKKFLTLDSSFLEGLRTDCVISSFPLAEKSFWLSAETTPRMNLEKLARLIFDHHTEGLEFDSTQSGMEWWSNVSHSDKIFRAKDAYGSIDFHFDKDETLHTKHNMFVHPQLSTVTYLTDVGAPTIIFEQRISSTGDFSTSKVSKGFWASPEVGKHVKFDGRFLHGAPAEMLATESAPYTRVTFLVNIWLNHRPADISEFPDHLLSQVGNHELPRPSTVLERLPAFRVCTKTEGCAEEMSFTVTQSGDKEHTLRVKLPLGDILSKELATGALLYEEEYAAVIVEKSEENPCQKKRRLS
;
A
#
# COMPACT_ATOMS: atom_id res chain seq x y z
N MET A 1 26.79 15.04 -29.78
CA MET A 1 25.64 14.33 -30.35
C MET A 1 25.09 13.56 -29.17
N ASP A 2 24.35 14.27 -28.33
CA ASP A 2 23.54 13.66 -27.29
C ASP A 2 22.36 13.05 -28.05
N SER A 3 22.35 11.72 -28.16
CA SER A 3 21.16 11.02 -28.61
C SER A 3 20.18 11.10 -27.44
N ASP A 4 19.34 12.12 -27.48
CA ASP A 4 18.02 12.13 -26.82
C ASP A 4 17.23 10.95 -27.41
N GLU A 5 17.58 9.73 -27.01
CA GLU A 5 16.63 8.62 -27.01
C GLU A 5 15.71 8.88 -25.81
N ASP A 6 14.83 9.87 -25.98
CA ASP A 6 13.50 9.79 -25.39
C ASP A 6 12.90 8.50 -25.99
N ASP A 7 13.23 7.35 -25.39
CA ASP A 7 12.47 6.13 -25.62
C ASP A 7 11.01 6.53 -25.43
N ASP A 8 10.24 6.47 -26.52
CA ASP A 8 8.82 6.84 -26.57
C ASP A 8 8.06 6.01 -25.52
N LEU A 9 8.03 6.51 -24.27
CA LEU A 9 7.42 5.83 -23.16
C LEU A 9 5.90 5.98 -23.31
N PHE A 10 5.33 4.99 -23.98
CA PHE A 10 3.93 4.98 -24.34
C PHE A 10 3.15 4.05 -23.40
N VAL A 11 2.31 4.65 -22.57
CA VAL A 11 1.37 3.93 -21.71
C VAL A 11 -0.06 4.27 -22.14
N MET A 12 -0.83 3.25 -22.47
CA MET A 12 -2.26 3.39 -22.75
C MET A 12 -3.06 3.06 -21.50
N LEU A 13 -4.01 3.92 -21.16
CA LEU A 13 -4.98 3.67 -20.11
C LEU A 13 -6.36 3.38 -20.69
N ASP A 14 -7.11 2.49 -20.05
CA ASP A 14 -8.52 2.21 -20.36
C ASP A 14 -9.45 3.32 -19.83
N SER A 15 -10.76 3.16 -20.03
CA SER A 15 -11.76 4.13 -19.56
C SER A 15 -11.85 4.27 -18.04
N ASP A 16 -11.36 3.28 -17.30
CA ASP A 16 -11.30 3.32 -15.85
C ASP A 16 -9.95 3.92 -15.36
N GLY A 17 -8.99 4.18 -16.25
CA GLY A 17 -7.66 4.67 -15.90
C GLY A 17 -6.68 3.58 -15.47
N ARG A 18 -6.89 2.33 -15.90
CA ARG A 18 -5.96 1.21 -15.72
C ARG A 18 -5.09 1.03 -16.96
N ILE A 19 -3.94 0.41 -16.84
CA ILE A 19 -3.12 0.05 -18.02
C ILE A 19 -3.93 -0.88 -18.94
N PHE A 20 -4.00 -0.49 -20.21
CA PHE A 20 -4.75 -1.16 -21.25
C PHE A 20 -4.22 -2.58 -21.55
N GLY A 21 -5.09 -3.43 -22.12
CA GLY A 21 -4.74 -4.79 -22.53
C GLY A 21 -4.66 -5.78 -21.38
N THR A 22 -5.03 -5.36 -20.17
CA THR A 22 -5.17 -6.28 -19.04
C THR A 22 -6.50 -7.03 -19.14
N SER A 23 -6.50 -8.30 -18.72
CA SER A 23 -7.70 -9.13 -18.76
C SER A 23 -8.83 -8.50 -17.93
N GLU A 24 -10.05 -8.46 -18.47
CA GLU A 24 -11.26 -8.09 -17.70
C GLU A 24 -11.51 -9.03 -16.50
N ALA A 25 -10.81 -10.17 -16.45
CA ALA A 25 -10.88 -11.13 -15.35
C ALA A 25 -10.06 -10.72 -14.11
N VAL A 26 -9.25 -9.64 -14.17
CA VAL A 26 -8.56 -9.13 -12.96
C VAL A 26 -9.62 -8.75 -11.92
N ASP A 27 -9.67 -9.48 -10.82
CA ASP A 27 -10.49 -9.06 -9.67
C ASP A 27 -9.81 -7.84 -9.04
N TYR A 28 -10.50 -6.71 -8.92
CA TYR A 28 -10.00 -5.48 -8.25
C TYR A 28 -10.57 -5.31 -6.84
N SER A 29 -11.42 -6.22 -6.36
CA SER A 29 -12.01 -6.15 -5.03
C SER A 29 -10.94 -6.28 -3.94
N PHE A 30 -11.20 -5.65 -2.80
CA PHE A 30 -10.38 -5.85 -1.61
C PHE A 30 -10.55 -7.30 -1.11
N GLN A 31 -9.44 -7.98 -0.87
CA GLN A 31 -9.41 -9.33 -0.32
C GLN A 31 -8.39 -9.43 0.83
N SER A 32 -8.69 -10.29 1.80
CA SER A 32 -7.86 -10.53 2.99
C SER A 32 -7.70 -12.04 3.20
N TRP A 33 -6.48 -12.46 3.51
CA TRP A 33 -6.14 -13.82 3.89
C TRP A 33 -5.48 -13.77 5.26
N LYS A 34 -6.06 -14.48 6.23
CA LYS A 34 -5.54 -14.52 7.60
C LYS A 34 -4.16 -15.20 7.69
N LYS A 35 -3.91 -16.18 6.82
CA LYS A 35 -2.70 -17.01 6.85
C LYS A 35 -2.21 -17.31 5.44
N PHE A 36 -2.05 -16.30 4.61
CA PHE A 36 -1.56 -16.49 3.24
C PHE A 36 -0.26 -17.28 3.19
N LEU A 37 0.64 -17.03 4.14
CA LEU A 37 1.84 -17.84 4.35
C LEU A 37 1.74 -18.61 5.65
N THR A 38 2.03 -19.91 5.61
CA THR A 38 2.28 -20.69 6.84
C THR A 38 3.77 -20.66 7.13
N LEU A 39 4.19 -19.72 7.97
CA LEU A 39 5.59 -19.49 8.29
C LEU A 39 5.93 -20.16 9.63
N ASP A 40 6.90 -21.08 9.64
CA ASP A 40 7.50 -21.48 10.90
C ASP A 40 8.36 -20.35 11.48
N SER A 41 8.67 -20.43 12.78
CA SER A 41 9.36 -19.34 13.49
C SER A 41 10.77 -19.06 12.96
N SER A 42 11.50 -20.08 12.49
CA SER A 42 12.85 -19.89 11.97
C SER A 42 12.81 -19.20 10.61
N PHE A 43 11.89 -19.61 9.75
CA PHE A 43 11.73 -19.03 8.43
C PHE A 43 11.21 -17.59 8.48
N LEU A 44 10.25 -17.32 9.37
CA LEU A 44 9.74 -15.97 9.63
C LEU A 44 10.85 -15.00 10.05
N GLU A 45 11.75 -15.45 10.93
CA GLU A 45 12.85 -14.61 11.41
C GLU A 45 13.89 -14.34 10.30
N GLY A 46 14.14 -15.34 9.45
CA GLY A 46 14.94 -15.16 8.23
C GLY A 46 14.35 -14.10 7.30
N LEU A 47 13.04 -14.17 7.01
CA LEU A 47 12.36 -13.16 6.19
C LEU A 47 12.43 -11.76 6.82
N ARG A 48 12.23 -11.63 8.13
CA ARG A 48 12.34 -10.33 8.81
C ARG A 48 13.75 -9.75 8.70
N THR A 49 14.78 -10.60 8.80
CA THR A 49 16.18 -10.20 8.62
C THR A 49 16.42 -9.72 7.18
N ASP A 50 15.93 -10.47 6.19
CA ASP A 50 15.99 -10.09 4.77
C ASP A 50 15.25 -8.76 4.51
N CYS A 51 14.12 -8.54 5.18
CA CYS A 51 13.35 -7.29 5.11
C CYS A 51 14.14 -6.09 5.63
N VAL A 52 14.91 -6.24 6.71
CA VAL A 52 15.77 -5.17 7.23
C VAL A 52 16.81 -4.76 6.19
N ILE A 53 17.45 -5.74 5.54
CA ILE A 53 18.47 -5.49 4.49
C ILE A 53 17.86 -4.79 3.27
N SER A 54 16.64 -5.17 2.90
CA SER A 54 15.92 -4.62 1.74
C SER A 54 15.04 -3.41 2.08
N SER A 55 15.23 -2.79 3.25
CA SER A 55 14.47 -1.61 3.69
C SER A 55 15.39 -0.42 3.94
N PHE A 56 14.80 0.77 4.00
CA PHE A 56 15.52 1.99 4.36
C PHE A 56 16.13 1.85 5.77
N PRO A 57 17.38 2.30 6.01
CA PRO A 57 18.26 3.06 5.13
C PRO A 57 19.19 2.22 4.24
N LEU A 58 19.11 0.89 4.31
CA LEU A 58 20.03 0.00 3.58
C LEU A 58 19.65 -0.11 2.09
N ALA A 59 18.36 0.02 1.80
CA ALA A 59 17.80 0.15 0.47
C ALA A 59 16.82 1.33 0.42
N GLU A 60 17.03 2.27 -0.50
CA GLU A 60 16.24 3.51 -0.58
C GLU A 60 15.09 3.45 -1.59
N LYS A 61 14.88 2.32 -2.27
CA LYS A 61 13.91 2.18 -3.37
C LYS A 61 13.19 0.84 -3.34
N SER A 62 12.09 0.76 -4.09
CA SER A 62 11.49 -0.51 -4.50
C SER A 62 12.36 -1.22 -5.54
N PHE A 63 12.10 -2.52 -5.71
CA PHE A 63 12.85 -3.40 -6.61
C PHE A 63 11.92 -4.05 -7.62
N TRP A 64 12.46 -4.31 -8.81
CA TRP A 64 11.74 -5.01 -9.87
C TRP A 64 12.12 -6.48 -9.94
N LEU A 65 11.12 -7.30 -10.23
CA LEU A 65 11.29 -8.69 -10.65
C LEU A 65 10.29 -8.97 -11.79
N SER A 66 10.82 -9.19 -13.00
CA SER A 66 9.98 -9.49 -14.18
C SER A 66 9.22 -10.81 -14.02
N ALA A 67 8.06 -10.90 -14.66
CA ALA A 67 7.28 -12.14 -14.77
C ALA A 67 8.06 -13.30 -15.45
N GLU A 68 9.15 -13.02 -16.15
CA GLU A 68 10.01 -14.03 -16.77
C GLU A 68 11.29 -14.34 -15.98
N THR A 69 11.64 -13.49 -15.01
CA THR A 69 12.89 -13.65 -14.24
C THR A 69 12.73 -14.73 -13.17
N THR A 70 13.75 -15.59 -13.06
CA THR A 70 13.82 -16.58 -11.97
C THR A 70 14.24 -15.90 -10.66
N PRO A 71 13.48 -16.07 -9.56
CA PRO A 71 13.85 -15.51 -8.27
C PRO A 71 15.19 -16.01 -7.72
N ARG A 72 15.99 -15.11 -7.17
CA ARG A 72 17.37 -15.35 -6.68
C ARG A 72 17.45 -15.51 -5.16
N MET A 73 16.46 -14.97 -4.44
CA MET A 73 16.43 -14.92 -2.97
C MET A 73 15.00 -15.03 -2.42
N ASN A 74 14.86 -15.20 -1.10
CA ASN A 74 13.57 -15.48 -0.45
C ASN A 74 12.49 -14.41 -0.72
N LEU A 75 12.82 -13.13 -0.66
CA LEU A 75 11.86 -12.04 -0.91
C LEU A 75 11.43 -11.98 -2.39
N GLU A 76 12.35 -12.22 -3.33
CA GLU A 76 11.99 -12.35 -4.75
C GLU A 76 11.08 -13.56 -4.98
N LYS A 77 11.35 -14.69 -4.32
CA LYS A 77 10.46 -15.85 -4.39
C LYS A 77 9.08 -15.50 -3.82
N LEU A 78 9.02 -14.67 -2.78
CA LEU A 78 7.77 -14.27 -2.14
C LEU A 78 6.99 -13.33 -3.04
N ALA A 79 7.67 -12.36 -3.67
CA ALA A 79 7.08 -11.52 -4.69
C ALA A 79 6.51 -12.35 -5.85
N ARG A 80 7.27 -13.35 -6.33
CA ARG A 80 6.81 -14.28 -7.35
C ARG A 80 5.57 -15.07 -6.93
N LEU A 81 5.59 -15.64 -5.73
CA LEU A 81 4.46 -16.38 -5.19
C LEU A 81 3.19 -15.52 -5.11
N ILE A 82 3.30 -14.25 -4.69
CA ILE A 82 2.19 -13.30 -4.65
C ILE A 82 1.68 -12.99 -6.06
N PHE A 83 2.58 -12.72 -7.00
CA PHE A 83 2.23 -12.46 -8.40
C PHE A 83 1.51 -13.65 -9.04
N ASP A 84 2.10 -14.84 -8.95
CA ASP A 84 1.52 -16.05 -9.54
C ASP A 84 0.12 -16.33 -8.96
N HIS A 85 -0.09 -16.07 -7.66
CA HIS A 85 -1.39 -16.25 -7.02
C HIS A 85 -2.46 -15.30 -7.58
N HIS A 86 -2.14 -14.02 -7.75
CA HIS A 86 -3.11 -13.01 -8.18
C HIS A 86 -3.23 -12.90 -9.71
N THR A 87 -2.34 -13.54 -10.45
CA THR A 87 -2.36 -13.57 -11.91
C THR A 87 -2.74 -14.93 -12.48
N GLU A 88 -3.09 -15.90 -11.63
CA GLU A 88 -3.53 -17.23 -12.04
C GLU A 88 -4.71 -17.14 -13.01
N GLY A 89 -4.51 -17.64 -14.24
CA GLY A 89 -5.53 -17.65 -15.28
C GLY A 89 -5.75 -16.32 -16.01
N LEU A 90 -4.94 -15.29 -15.74
CA LEU A 90 -5.00 -14.01 -16.46
C LEU A 90 -4.13 -14.05 -17.72
N GLU A 91 -4.57 -13.32 -18.75
CA GLU A 91 -3.77 -13.04 -19.95
C GLU A 91 -3.10 -11.66 -19.81
N PHE A 92 -1.78 -11.61 -20.04
CA PHE A 92 -0.96 -10.40 -20.03
C PHE A 92 0.34 -10.65 -20.82
N ASP A 93 1.03 -9.58 -21.20
CA ASP A 93 2.37 -9.61 -21.80
C ASP A 93 3.43 -9.79 -20.71
N SER A 94 4.02 -10.98 -20.61
CA SER A 94 5.03 -11.32 -19.61
C SER A 94 6.30 -10.47 -19.72
N THR A 95 6.63 -9.94 -20.90
CA THR A 95 7.84 -9.13 -21.12
C THR A 95 7.71 -7.73 -20.54
N GLN A 96 6.48 -7.25 -20.40
CA GLN A 96 6.12 -5.95 -19.82
C GLN A 96 5.42 -6.08 -18.46
N SER A 97 5.41 -7.26 -17.86
CA SER A 97 4.72 -7.50 -16.58
C SER A 97 5.69 -7.98 -15.51
N GLY A 98 5.34 -7.75 -14.26
CA GLY A 98 6.15 -8.19 -13.13
C GLY A 98 5.72 -7.60 -11.81
N MET A 99 6.69 -7.64 -10.89
CA MET A 99 6.52 -7.29 -9.49
C MET A 99 7.43 -6.13 -9.16
N GLU A 100 6.85 -5.02 -8.74
CA GLU A 100 7.56 -4.05 -7.94
C GLU A 100 7.38 -4.46 -6.47
N TRP A 101 8.47 -4.66 -5.74
CA TRP A 101 8.40 -5.11 -4.36
C TRP A 101 9.36 -4.34 -3.45
N TRP A 102 8.99 -4.21 -2.18
CA TRP A 102 9.82 -3.60 -1.16
C TRP A 102 9.44 -4.09 0.23
N SER A 103 10.37 -3.89 1.17
CA SER A 103 10.14 -4.14 2.58
C SER A 103 9.98 -2.83 3.32
N ASN A 104 9.01 -2.76 4.22
CA ASN A 104 8.89 -1.66 5.16
C ASN A 104 9.08 -2.16 6.60
N VAL A 105 10.07 -1.58 7.28
CA VAL A 105 10.39 -1.84 8.69
C VAL A 105 10.22 -0.54 9.45
N SER A 106 9.18 -0.49 10.29
CA SER A 106 8.80 0.70 11.06
C SER A 106 8.91 0.43 12.56
N HIS A 107 9.44 1.40 13.32
CA HIS A 107 9.65 1.26 14.77
C HIS A 107 8.88 2.32 15.54
N SER A 108 8.26 1.94 16.66
CA SER A 108 7.39 2.85 17.43
C SER A 108 8.12 3.90 18.26
N ASP A 109 9.36 3.63 18.64
CA ASP A 109 10.24 4.50 19.43
C ASP A 109 10.92 5.60 18.58
N LYS A 110 10.85 5.48 17.26
CA LYS A 110 11.42 6.45 16.29
C LYS A 110 10.37 7.31 15.59
N ILE A 111 9.08 7.09 15.85
CA ILE A 111 7.95 7.82 15.24
C ILE A 111 7.98 9.32 15.57
N PHE A 112 8.53 9.71 16.73
CA PHE A 112 8.67 11.11 17.12
C PHE A 112 10.00 11.72 16.68
N ARG A 113 10.17 11.92 15.37
CA ARG A 113 11.02 13.00 14.90
C ARG A 113 10.23 13.85 13.91
N ALA A 114 9.97 15.09 14.31
CA ALA A 114 9.17 16.08 13.59
C ALA A 114 9.73 16.49 12.20
N LYS A 115 10.74 15.78 11.68
CA LYS A 115 11.40 16.04 10.41
C LYS A 115 11.43 14.84 9.44
N ASP A 116 11.08 13.63 9.89
CA ASP A 116 11.47 12.39 9.19
C ASP A 116 10.43 11.25 9.24
N ALA A 117 9.25 11.45 9.86
CA ALA A 117 8.07 10.55 9.78
C ALA A 117 8.39 9.04 9.88
N TYR A 118 9.39 8.67 10.68
CA TYR A 118 9.93 7.31 10.69
C TYR A 118 8.94 6.34 11.35
N GLY A 119 8.12 5.68 10.53
CA GLY A 119 7.14 4.68 10.97
C GLY A 119 5.67 5.06 10.79
N SER A 120 5.40 6.25 10.25
CA SER A 120 4.12 6.56 9.61
C SER A 120 4.28 6.35 8.11
N ILE A 121 3.30 5.70 7.48
CA ILE A 121 3.15 5.77 6.03
C ILE A 121 1.98 6.71 5.77
N ASP A 122 2.30 7.90 5.25
CA ASP A 122 1.29 8.89 4.88
C ASP A 122 0.36 8.34 3.81
N PHE A 123 -0.83 8.93 3.68
CA PHE A 123 -1.75 8.51 2.64
C PHE A 123 -1.21 8.91 1.27
N HIS A 124 -1.08 7.94 0.38
CA HIS A 124 -0.52 8.11 -0.95
C HIS A 124 -1.20 7.15 -1.95
N PHE A 125 -0.79 7.31 -3.21
CA PHE A 125 -1.10 6.40 -4.30
C PHE A 125 0.21 5.79 -4.78
N ASP A 126 0.25 4.46 -4.90
CA ASP A 126 1.34 3.77 -5.58
C ASP A 126 1.30 4.14 -7.06
N LYS A 127 2.44 4.50 -7.63
CA LYS A 127 2.51 4.96 -9.02
C LYS A 127 3.89 4.72 -9.61
N ASP A 128 3.97 4.76 -10.93
CA ASP A 128 5.25 4.90 -11.62
C ASP A 128 5.83 6.29 -11.30
N GLU A 129 6.77 6.32 -10.36
CA GLU A 129 7.38 7.56 -9.85
C GLU A 129 8.15 8.32 -10.93
N THR A 130 8.70 7.62 -11.93
CA THR A 130 9.43 8.24 -13.04
C THR A 130 8.48 8.92 -14.01
N LEU A 131 7.41 8.24 -14.41
CA LEU A 131 6.35 8.84 -15.23
C LEU A 131 5.73 10.06 -14.55
N HIS A 132 5.48 9.94 -13.25
CA HIS A 132 4.94 11.04 -12.49
C HIS A 132 5.93 12.22 -12.42
N THR A 133 7.19 11.99 -12.07
CA THR A 133 8.18 13.06 -11.90
C THR A 133 8.52 13.77 -13.21
N LYS A 134 8.62 13.02 -14.32
CA LYS A 134 9.05 13.57 -15.62
C LYS A 134 7.89 14.11 -16.46
N HIS A 135 6.71 13.50 -16.36
CA HIS A 135 5.59 13.78 -17.26
C HIS A 135 4.30 14.19 -16.54
N ASN A 136 4.31 14.28 -15.19
CA ASN A 136 3.13 14.56 -14.37
C ASN A 136 1.98 13.58 -14.65
N MET A 137 2.32 12.32 -14.92
CA MET A 137 1.36 11.25 -15.21
C MET A 137 1.25 10.29 -14.04
N PHE A 138 0.02 10.03 -13.60
CA PHE A 138 -0.29 9.01 -12.62
C PHE A 138 -0.67 7.72 -13.35
N VAL A 139 0.24 6.75 -13.29
CA VAL A 139 0.02 5.38 -13.75
C VAL A 139 0.22 4.48 -12.54
N HIS A 140 -0.76 3.62 -12.29
CA HIS A 140 -0.85 2.80 -11.08
C HIS A 140 -0.68 1.31 -11.41
N PRO A 141 -0.19 0.49 -10.46
CA PRO A 141 -0.24 -0.95 -10.60
C PRO A 141 -1.69 -1.43 -10.72
N GLN A 142 -1.90 -2.62 -11.31
CA GLN A 142 -3.22 -3.23 -11.32
C GLN A 142 -3.67 -3.54 -9.89
N LEU A 143 -2.77 -4.13 -9.11
CA LEU A 143 -3.03 -4.53 -7.74
C LEU A 143 -1.88 -4.09 -6.84
N SER A 144 -2.22 -3.56 -5.67
CA SER A 144 -1.28 -3.36 -4.57
C SER A 144 -1.55 -4.38 -3.48
N THR A 145 -0.50 -4.82 -2.79
CA THR A 145 -0.60 -5.85 -1.75
C THR A 145 0.22 -5.54 -0.52
N VAL A 146 -0.22 -6.04 0.63
CA VAL A 146 0.52 -5.95 1.90
C VAL A 146 0.53 -7.32 2.57
N THR A 147 1.73 -7.84 2.83
CA THR A 147 1.95 -9.06 3.63
C THR A 147 2.57 -8.69 4.97
N TYR A 148 1.94 -9.10 6.06
CA TYR A 148 2.40 -8.82 7.41
C TYR A 148 3.32 -9.92 7.93
N LEU A 149 4.53 -9.55 8.32
CA LEU A 149 5.50 -10.44 8.97
C LEU A 149 5.56 -10.23 10.48
N THR A 150 4.73 -9.33 11.03
CA THR A 150 4.58 -9.05 12.46
C THR A 150 3.10 -8.89 12.80
N ASP A 151 2.75 -9.01 14.07
CA ASP A 151 1.39 -8.88 14.64
C ASP A 151 1.23 -7.60 15.47
N VAL A 152 2.11 -6.62 15.25
CA VAL A 152 2.16 -5.34 15.96
C VAL A 152 2.35 -4.18 14.99
N GLY A 153 1.89 -3.00 15.41
CA GLY A 153 2.01 -1.72 14.69
C GLY A 153 0.72 -1.25 14.04
N ALA A 154 0.81 -0.13 13.31
CA ALA A 154 -0.35 0.54 12.73
C ALA A 154 -1.01 -0.33 11.65
N PRO A 155 -2.36 -0.34 11.57
CA PRO A 155 -3.07 -0.98 10.48
C PRO A 155 -2.82 -0.26 9.16
N THR A 156 -2.86 -0.99 8.05
CA THR A 156 -3.01 -0.35 6.74
C THR A 156 -4.48 0.04 6.56
N ILE A 157 -4.71 1.30 6.23
CA ILE A 157 -6.01 1.87 5.90
C ILE A 157 -6.06 2.11 4.39
N ILE A 158 -7.13 1.66 3.74
CA ILE A 158 -7.34 1.76 2.29
C ILE A 158 -8.69 2.44 2.04
N PHE A 159 -8.74 3.38 1.11
CA PHE A 159 -9.96 4.05 0.69
C PHE A 159 -10.19 3.83 -0.80
N GLU A 160 -11.44 3.59 -1.21
CA GLU A 160 -11.83 3.48 -2.63
C GLU A 160 -11.85 4.86 -3.32
N GLN A 161 -10.88 5.71 -3.00
CA GLN A 161 -10.63 6.99 -3.61
C GLN A 161 -9.62 6.82 -4.75
N ARG A 162 -9.87 7.49 -5.87
CA ARG A 162 -9.00 7.49 -7.04
C ARG A 162 -8.68 8.90 -7.51
N ILE A 163 -7.58 9.03 -8.25
CA ILE A 163 -7.20 10.21 -9.01
C ILE A 163 -7.19 9.89 -10.50
N SER A 164 -7.35 10.92 -11.34
CA SER A 164 -7.14 10.82 -12.78
C SER A 164 -5.65 10.65 -13.09
N SER A 165 -5.33 10.33 -14.35
CA SER A 165 -3.94 10.30 -14.82
C SER A 165 -3.21 11.64 -14.71
N THR A 166 -3.94 12.74 -14.54
CA THR A 166 -3.39 14.10 -14.31
C THR A 166 -3.31 14.48 -12.83
N GLY A 167 -3.77 13.61 -11.91
CA GLY A 167 -3.72 13.83 -10.47
C GLY A 167 -4.98 14.41 -9.85
N ASP A 168 -6.04 14.66 -10.64
CA ASP A 168 -7.29 15.24 -10.13
C ASP A 168 -8.11 14.17 -9.41
N PHE A 169 -8.62 14.48 -8.21
CA PHE A 169 -9.50 13.56 -7.51
C PHE A 169 -10.80 13.33 -8.29
N SER A 170 -11.15 12.06 -8.50
CA SER A 170 -12.41 11.66 -9.15
C SER A 170 -13.67 12.19 -8.44
N THR A 171 -13.54 12.39 -7.12
CA THR A 171 -14.52 13.01 -6.22
C THR A 171 -13.77 13.45 -4.97
N SER A 172 -14.23 14.51 -4.30
CA SER A 172 -13.71 14.86 -2.97
C SER A 172 -14.26 13.97 -1.86
N LYS A 173 -15.27 13.13 -2.14
CA LYS A 173 -15.96 12.29 -1.16
C LYS A 173 -15.52 10.84 -1.25
N VAL A 174 -15.17 10.26 -0.12
CA VAL A 174 -14.84 8.84 0.01
C VAL A 174 -16.04 8.09 0.56
N SER A 175 -16.57 7.13 -0.20
CA SER A 175 -17.77 6.36 0.18
C SER A 175 -17.45 5.04 0.87
N LYS A 176 -16.25 4.50 0.65
CA LYS A 176 -15.88 3.16 1.12
C LYS A 176 -14.39 3.07 1.43
N GLY A 177 -14.05 2.26 2.43
CA GLY A 177 -12.68 1.94 2.78
C GLY A 177 -12.56 0.61 3.49
N PHE A 178 -11.34 0.26 3.86
CA PHE A 178 -10.98 -0.98 4.51
C PHE A 178 -9.84 -0.72 5.49
N TRP A 179 -9.72 -1.57 6.51
CA TRP A 179 -8.53 -1.63 7.33
C TRP A 179 -8.03 -3.05 7.45
N ALA A 180 -6.71 -3.18 7.60
CA ALA A 180 -6.05 -4.44 7.88
C ALA A 180 -5.03 -4.21 9.00
N SER A 181 -5.34 -4.72 10.19
CA SER A 181 -4.42 -4.75 11.32
C SER A 181 -3.36 -5.85 11.13
N PRO A 182 -2.12 -5.64 11.62
CA PRO A 182 -1.05 -6.62 11.48
C PRO A 182 -1.38 -7.96 12.15
N GLU A 183 -1.20 -9.05 11.41
CA GLU A 183 -1.14 -10.42 11.94
C GLU A 183 -0.09 -11.19 11.14
N VAL A 184 0.74 -12.01 11.80
CA VAL A 184 1.80 -12.76 11.10
C VAL A 184 1.21 -13.66 10.02
N GLY A 185 1.71 -13.53 8.79
CA GLY A 185 1.30 -14.30 7.62
C GLY A 185 0.02 -13.79 6.95
N LYS A 186 -0.59 -12.73 7.48
CA LYS A 186 -1.75 -12.09 6.86
C LYS A 186 -1.34 -11.39 5.58
N HIS A 187 -2.18 -11.49 4.57
CA HIS A 187 -2.02 -10.82 3.29
C HIS A 187 -3.30 -10.09 2.92
N VAL A 188 -3.17 -8.91 2.32
CA VAL A 188 -4.29 -8.19 1.72
C VAL A 188 -3.92 -7.73 0.33
N LYS A 189 -4.92 -7.64 -0.54
CA LYS A 189 -4.80 -7.15 -1.89
C LYS A 189 -5.95 -6.19 -2.19
N PHE A 190 -5.66 -5.14 -2.94
CA PHE A 190 -6.62 -4.12 -3.34
C PHE A 190 -6.28 -3.55 -4.72
N ASP A 191 -7.21 -2.77 -5.29
CA ASP A 191 -7.01 -2.02 -6.53
C ASP A 191 -5.85 -1.03 -6.36
N GLY A 192 -4.82 -1.11 -7.21
CA GLY A 192 -3.60 -0.30 -7.07
C GLY A 192 -3.82 1.22 -7.18
N ARG A 193 -5.01 1.65 -7.61
CA ARG A 193 -5.40 3.06 -7.70
C ARG A 193 -5.96 3.63 -6.39
N PHE A 194 -6.11 2.82 -5.35
CA PHE A 194 -6.72 3.25 -4.08
C PHE A 194 -5.76 4.06 -3.21
N LEU A 195 -6.30 5.14 -2.62
CA LEU A 195 -5.61 5.92 -1.61
C LEU A 195 -5.40 5.06 -0.36
N HIS A 196 -4.17 4.94 0.13
CA HIS A 196 -3.90 4.11 1.29
C HIS A 196 -2.69 4.61 2.08
N GLY A 197 -2.60 4.15 3.33
CA GLY A 197 -1.52 4.52 4.25
C GLY A 197 -1.53 3.65 5.49
N ALA A 198 -0.52 3.82 6.34
CA ALA A 198 -0.43 3.19 7.67
C ALA A 198 -0.02 4.26 8.69
N PRO A 199 -0.91 5.23 8.95
CA PRO A 199 -0.60 6.37 9.81
C PRO A 199 -0.37 5.91 11.26
N ALA A 200 0.68 6.44 11.88
CA ALA A 200 1.06 6.09 13.25
C ALA A 200 0.00 6.46 14.29
N GLU A 201 -0.86 7.43 14.00
CA GLU A 201 -1.99 7.83 14.85
C GLU A 201 -3.03 6.71 15.01
N MET A 202 -3.00 5.69 14.13
CA MET A 202 -3.88 4.51 14.19
C MET A 202 -3.32 3.40 15.08
N LEU A 203 -2.34 3.70 15.93
CA LEU A 203 -1.84 2.78 16.94
C LEU A 203 -2.76 2.76 18.16
N ALA A 204 -2.98 1.55 18.70
CA ALA A 204 -3.54 1.44 20.05
C ALA A 204 -2.55 2.05 21.03
N THR A 205 -2.93 3.14 21.68
CA THR A 205 -2.07 3.86 22.63
C THR A 205 -1.58 2.92 23.76
N GLU A 206 -0.32 3.11 24.17
CA GLU A 206 0.42 2.37 25.22
C GLU A 206 1.03 1.00 24.86
N SER A 207 1.28 0.70 23.58
CA SER A 207 2.11 -0.47 23.26
C SER A 207 3.58 -0.23 23.63
N ALA A 208 4.23 -1.25 24.21
CA ALA A 208 5.69 -1.33 24.30
C ALA A 208 6.34 -1.08 22.92
N PRO A 209 7.62 -0.68 22.86
CA PRO A 209 8.33 -0.50 21.60
C PRO A 209 8.10 -1.67 20.64
N TYR A 210 7.60 -1.38 19.43
CA TYR A 210 7.31 -2.40 18.43
C TYR A 210 8.16 -2.17 17.16
N THR A 211 8.37 -3.27 16.43
CA THR A 211 8.86 -3.25 15.05
C THR A 211 7.79 -3.88 14.18
N ARG A 212 7.24 -3.10 13.24
CA ARG A 212 6.26 -3.56 12.25
C ARG A 212 7.00 -3.84 10.96
N VAL A 213 6.94 -5.09 10.51
CA VAL A 213 7.57 -5.55 9.27
C VAL A 213 6.49 -5.96 8.29
N THR A 214 6.46 -5.29 7.14
CA THR A 214 5.58 -5.63 6.02
C THR A 214 6.39 -5.83 4.75
N PHE A 215 5.97 -6.81 3.96
CA PHE A 215 6.46 -7.06 2.61
C PHE A 215 5.36 -6.68 1.62
N LEU A 216 5.67 -5.79 0.69
CA LEU A 216 4.72 -5.20 -0.24
C LEU A 216 5.08 -5.59 -1.67
N VAL A 217 4.06 -5.85 -2.47
CA VAL A 217 4.19 -6.15 -3.90
C VAL A 217 3.09 -5.41 -4.65
N ASN A 218 3.52 -4.55 -5.56
CA ASN A 218 2.70 -4.00 -6.62
C ASN A 218 2.80 -4.92 -7.83
N ILE A 219 1.64 -5.35 -8.33
CA ILE A 219 1.50 -6.20 -9.50
C ILE A 219 1.25 -5.31 -10.70
N TRP A 220 2.20 -5.35 -11.62
CA TRP A 220 2.17 -4.59 -12.85
C TRP A 220 1.99 -5.55 -14.03
N LEU A 221 0.93 -5.34 -14.79
CA LEU A 221 0.56 -6.09 -15.99
C LEU A 221 0.60 -5.14 -17.19
N ASN A 222 1.31 -5.57 -18.24
CA ASN A 222 1.52 -4.82 -19.49
C ASN A 222 2.18 -3.44 -19.32
N HIS A 223 2.83 -3.19 -18.18
CA HIS A 223 3.64 -2.00 -17.93
C HIS A 223 4.78 -2.36 -16.98
N ARG A 224 6.01 -1.99 -17.32
CA ARG A 224 7.11 -1.97 -16.38
C ARG A 224 7.33 -0.53 -15.91
N PRO A 225 7.29 -0.22 -14.60
CA PRO A 225 7.61 1.10 -14.12
C PRO A 225 8.97 1.60 -14.64
N ALA A 226 9.09 2.88 -14.98
CA ALA A 226 10.34 3.41 -15.48
C ALA A 226 11.36 3.63 -14.35
N ASP A 227 12.65 3.42 -14.65
CA ASP A 227 13.79 3.56 -13.71
C ASP A 227 13.74 2.66 -12.46
N ILE A 228 12.98 1.56 -12.49
CA ILE A 228 13.02 0.54 -11.44
C ILE A 228 14.06 -0.55 -11.76
N SER A 229 14.90 -0.82 -10.76
CA SER A 229 16.03 -1.75 -10.85
C SER A 229 15.77 -3.04 -10.07
N GLU A 230 16.44 -4.12 -10.44
CA GLU A 230 16.45 -5.35 -9.67
C GLU A 230 17.18 -5.18 -8.32
N PHE A 231 16.97 -6.13 -7.40
CA PHE A 231 17.71 -6.14 -6.14
C PHE A 231 19.24 -6.24 -6.39
N PRO A 232 20.09 -5.45 -5.70
CA PRO A 232 21.51 -5.38 -6.01
C PRO A 232 22.28 -6.68 -5.75
N ASP A 233 23.07 -7.11 -6.72
CA ASP A 233 23.85 -8.37 -6.65
C ASP A 233 24.78 -8.44 -5.42
N HIS A 234 25.39 -7.33 -5.04
CA HIS A 234 26.32 -7.27 -3.91
C HIS A 234 25.64 -7.52 -2.55
N LEU A 235 24.32 -7.38 -2.48
CA LEU A 235 23.52 -7.67 -1.28
C LEU A 235 22.98 -9.11 -1.24
N LEU A 236 23.04 -9.86 -2.35
CA LEU A 236 22.51 -11.23 -2.42
C LEU A 236 23.19 -12.19 -1.43
N SER A 237 24.45 -11.94 -1.08
CA SER A 237 25.18 -12.73 -0.08
C SER A 237 24.71 -12.51 1.36
N GLN A 238 23.89 -11.48 1.61
CA GLN A 238 23.41 -11.09 2.94
C GLN A 238 21.98 -11.59 3.22
N VAL A 239 21.28 -12.07 2.20
CA VAL A 239 19.87 -12.49 2.28
C VAL A 239 19.71 -14.00 2.13
N GLY A 240 18.64 -14.54 2.68
CA GLY A 240 18.34 -15.97 2.61
C GLY A 240 17.91 -16.45 1.22
N ASN A 241 18.21 -17.72 0.93
CA ASN A 241 17.77 -18.40 -0.29
C ASN A 241 17.37 -19.86 0.00
N HIS A 242 16.24 -20.02 0.69
CA HIS A 242 15.62 -21.30 1.04
C HIS A 242 14.34 -21.50 0.22
N GLU A 243 13.76 -22.70 0.25
CA GLU A 243 12.44 -22.93 -0.34
C GLU A 243 11.36 -22.20 0.48
N LEU A 244 10.39 -21.59 -0.22
CA LEU A 244 9.26 -20.96 0.45
C LEU A 244 8.23 -22.01 0.88
N PRO A 245 7.54 -21.81 2.01
CA PRO A 245 6.33 -22.56 2.30
C PRO A 245 5.25 -22.25 1.25
N ARG A 246 4.38 -23.23 1.02
CA ARG A 246 3.24 -23.06 0.10
C ARG A 246 2.25 -22.04 0.64
N PRO A 247 1.60 -21.26 -0.24
CA PRO A 247 0.54 -20.37 0.18
C PRO A 247 -0.65 -21.19 0.71
N SER A 248 -1.32 -20.64 1.73
CA SER A 248 -2.64 -21.09 2.12
C SER A 248 -3.68 -20.49 1.18
N THR A 249 -4.67 -21.28 0.80
CA THR A 249 -5.83 -20.83 0.03
C THR A 249 -6.99 -20.37 0.93
N VAL A 250 -6.78 -20.30 2.25
CA VAL A 250 -7.84 -19.92 3.20
C VAL A 250 -8.05 -18.41 3.16
N LEU A 251 -8.99 -17.99 2.31
CA LEU A 251 -9.50 -16.63 2.27
C LEU A 251 -10.26 -16.31 3.56
N GLU A 252 -9.97 -15.15 4.15
CA GLU A 252 -10.77 -14.63 5.24
C GLU A 252 -11.99 -13.94 4.65
N ARG A 253 -13.20 -14.34 5.10
CA ARG A 253 -14.39 -13.57 4.76
C ARG A 253 -14.28 -12.23 5.45
N LEU A 254 -14.41 -11.15 4.67
CA LEU A 254 -14.59 -9.82 5.24
C LEU A 254 -15.77 -9.88 6.23
N PRO A 255 -15.62 -9.37 7.46
CA PRO A 255 -16.76 -9.22 8.34
C PRO A 255 -17.78 -8.26 7.69
N ALA A 256 -19.01 -8.29 8.19
CA ALA A 256 -20.05 -7.36 7.76
C ALA A 256 -19.55 -5.91 7.84
N PHE A 257 -19.90 -5.09 6.84
CA PHE A 257 -19.54 -3.68 6.78
C PHE A 257 -19.84 -2.94 8.08
N ARG A 258 -18.93 -2.07 8.49
CA ARG A 258 -19.20 -1.04 9.49
C ARG A 258 -19.66 0.22 8.77
N VAL A 259 -20.85 0.68 9.11
CA VAL A 259 -21.45 1.87 8.53
C VAL A 259 -21.07 3.05 9.41
N CYS A 260 -20.13 3.88 8.96
CA CYS A 260 -19.69 5.05 9.70
C CYS A 260 -20.55 6.25 9.29
N THR A 261 -21.43 6.69 10.19
CA THR A 261 -22.28 7.88 10.02
C THR A 261 -21.83 9.02 10.95
N LYS A 262 -22.27 10.25 10.69
CA LYS A 262 -21.93 11.39 11.56
C LYS A 262 -22.55 11.25 12.96
N THR A 263 -23.61 10.46 13.09
CA THR A 263 -24.36 10.24 14.33
C THR A 263 -23.81 9.13 15.23
N GLU A 264 -22.92 8.26 14.73
CA GLU A 264 -22.27 7.27 15.59
C GLU A 264 -21.25 7.97 16.51
N GLY A 265 -21.60 8.13 17.79
CA GLY A 265 -20.74 8.73 18.81
C GLY A 265 -19.45 7.96 19.14
N CYS A 266 -19.12 6.93 18.37
CA CYS A 266 -17.92 6.09 18.50
C CYS A 266 -16.85 6.37 17.42
N ALA A 267 -17.15 7.23 16.44
CA ALA A 267 -16.19 7.56 15.38
C ALA A 267 -15.47 8.89 15.69
N GLU A 268 -14.14 8.86 15.67
CA GLU A 268 -13.30 10.04 15.87
C GLU A 268 -12.93 10.66 14.52
N GLU A 269 -12.99 12.00 14.44
CA GLU A 269 -12.56 12.72 13.24
C GLU A 269 -11.04 12.90 13.26
N MET A 270 -10.39 12.41 12.22
CA MET A 270 -8.95 12.49 12.02
C MET A 270 -8.64 13.25 10.73
N SER A 271 -7.46 13.86 10.68
CA SER A 271 -6.97 14.59 9.50
C SER A 271 -5.58 14.13 9.15
N PHE A 272 -5.39 13.71 7.90
CA PHE A 272 -4.12 13.21 7.40
C PHE A 272 -3.69 13.97 6.16
N THR A 273 -2.38 14.20 6.02
CA THR A 273 -1.82 14.71 4.77
C THR A 273 -1.93 13.63 3.70
N VAL A 274 -2.40 14.02 2.51
CA VAL A 274 -2.32 13.17 1.32
C VAL A 274 -1.12 13.64 0.51
N THR A 275 -0.11 12.79 0.42
CA THR A 275 1.10 13.07 -0.32
C THR A 275 0.85 12.83 -1.80
N GLN A 276 0.68 13.92 -2.53
CA GLN A 276 0.77 13.98 -3.98
C GLN A 276 1.99 14.83 -4.32
N SER A 277 2.87 14.31 -5.15
CA SER A 277 3.94 15.11 -5.73
C SER A 277 3.30 16.09 -6.73
N GLY A 278 3.38 17.38 -6.41
CA GLY A 278 2.71 18.48 -7.11
C GLY A 278 2.60 19.71 -6.18
N ASP A 279 2.16 20.85 -6.72
CA ASP A 279 2.09 22.12 -5.95
C ASP A 279 0.93 22.18 -4.94
N LYS A 280 0.06 21.15 -4.91
CA LYS A 280 -1.16 21.13 -4.12
C LYS A 280 -1.10 20.11 -2.99
N GLU A 281 -1.06 20.59 -1.76
CA GLU A 281 -1.23 19.75 -0.58
C GLU A 281 -2.71 19.51 -0.29
N HIS A 282 -3.08 18.25 -0.11
CA HIS A 282 -4.44 17.85 0.24
C HIS A 282 -4.49 17.27 1.66
N THR A 283 -5.64 17.43 2.32
CA THR A 283 -5.92 16.85 3.63
C THR A 283 -7.12 15.92 3.52
N LEU A 284 -6.94 14.67 3.92
CA LEU A 284 -8.02 13.71 4.13
C LEU A 284 -8.59 13.91 5.54
N ARG A 285 -9.85 14.32 5.63
CA ARG A 285 -10.62 14.36 6.87
C ARG A 285 -11.54 13.16 6.91
N VAL A 286 -11.39 12.28 7.89
CA VAL A 286 -12.14 11.02 7.95
C VAL A 286 -12.57 10.68 9.37
N LYS A 287 -13.77 10.13 9.49
CA LYS A 287 -14.30 9.55 10.72
C LYS A 287 -14.00 8.06 10.76
N LEU A 288 -13.28 7.62 11.77
CA LEU A 288 -12.86 6.22 11.89
C LEU A 288 -13.43 5.61 13.18
N PRO A 289 -13.96 4.37 13.12
CA PRO A 289 -14.42 3.64 14.30
C PRO A 289 -13.21 3.07 15.06
N LEU A 290 -12.45 3.95 15.74
CA LEU A 290 -11.17 3.59 16.35
C LEU A 290 -11.30 2.43 17.34
N GLY A 291 -12.39 2.32 18.09
CA GLY A 291 -12.64 1.18 18.98
C GLY A 291 -12.60 -0.17 18.26
N ASP A 292 -13.15 -0.25 17.03
CA ASP A 292 -13.16 -1.46 16.22
C ASP A 292 -11.82 -1.70 15.54
N ILE A 293 -11.20 -0.65 15.00
CA ILE A 293 -9.91 -0.75 14.30
C ILE A 293 -8.79 -1.15 15.27
N LEU A 294 -8.83 -0.62 16.49
CA LEU A 294 -7.87 -0.92 17.55
C LEU A 294 -8.24 -2.19 18.33
N SER A 295 -9.42 -2.77 18.09
CA SER A 295 -9.82 -4.03 18.70
C SER A 295 -8.99 -5.19 18.15
N LYS A 296 -8.54 -6.06 19.04
CA LYS A 296 -7.90 -7.33 18.65
C LYS A 296 -8.90 -8.38 18.13
N GLU A 297 -10.20 -8.12 18.24
CA GLU A 297 -11.24 -9.05 17.78
C GLU A 297 -11.44 -9.00 16.27
N LEU A 298 -11.16 -7.84 15.63
CA LEU A 298 -11.34 -7.62 14.20
C LEU A 298 -10.02 -7.23 13.54
N ALA A 299 -9.30 -8.24 13.04
CA ALA A 299 -8.05 -8.01 12.33
C ALA A 299 -8.26 -7.26 11.00
N THR A 300 -9.37 -7.51 10.31
CA THR A 300 -9.73 -6.85 9.04
C THR A 300 -11.15 -6.36 9.12
N GLY A 301 -11.47 -5.25 8.47
CA GLY A 301 -12.85 -4.87 8.25
C GLY A 301 -13.04 -3.88 7.12
N ALA A 302 -14.31 -3.57 6.86
CA ALA A 302 -14.74 -2.67 5.81
C ALA A 302 -15.50 -1.49 6.42
N LEU A 303 -15.28 -0.31 5.86
CA LEU A 303 -15.86 0.98 6.22
C LEU A 303 -16.80 1.41 5.10
N LEU A 304 -18.04 1.75 5.44
CA LEU A 304 -19.02 2.32 4.52
C LEU A 304 -19.44 3.70 5.04
N TYR A 305 -19.33 4.71 4.19
CA TYR A 305 -19.64 6.09 4.51
C TYR A 305 -20.91 6.51 3.77
N GLU A 306 -22.01 6.66 4.51
CA GLU A 306 -23.31 7.07 3.94
C GLU A 306 -23.47 8.59 3.89
N GLU A 307 -22.72 9.31 4.73
CA GLU A 307 -22.85 10.76 4.85
C GLU A 307 -21.78 11.54 4.09
N GLU A 308 -22.20 12.70 3.60
CA GLU A 308 -21.45 13.62 2.74
C GLU A 308 -20.13 14.14 3.34
N TYR A 309 -19.92 13.95 4.65
CA TYR A 309 -18.78 14.48 5.42
C TYR A 309 -18.02 13.43 6.23
N ALA A 310 -18.35 12.14 6.09
CA ALA A 310 -17.69 11.13 6.91
C ALA A 310 -16.25 10.85 6.46
N ALA A 311 -15.93 11.10 5.18
CA ALA A 311 -14.57 11.04 4.66
C ALA A 311 -14.44 11.97 3.42
N VAL A 312 -13.65 13.04 3.53
CA VAL A 312 -13.54 14.10 2.53
C VAL A 312 -12.09 14.51 2.33
N ILE A 313 -11.73 14.76 1.08
CA ILE A 313 -10.43 15.31 0.69
C ILE A 313 -10.60 16.80 0.39
N VAL A 314 -9.76 17.62 1.03
CA VAL A 314 -9.81 19.09 0.94
C VAL A 314 -8.44 19.61 0.51
N GLU A 315 -8.39 20.51 -0.48
CA GLU A 315 -7.17 21.23 -0.85
C GLU A 315 -6.82 22.22 0.26
N LYS A 316 -5.55 22.26 0.74
CA LYS A 316 -5.16 23.13 1.87
C LYS A 316 -5.42 24.62 1.62
N SER A 317 -5.41 25.07 0.37
CA SER A 317 -5.71 26.45 -0.01
C SER A 317 -7.16 26.87 0.30
N GLU A 318 -8.08 25.91 0.40
CA GLU A 318 -9.50 26.10 0.70
C GLU A 318 -9.84 25.96 2.20
N GLU A 319 -8.85 25.72 3.06
CA GLU A 319 -9.07 25.70 4.51
C GLU A 319 -9.46 27.08 5.01
N ASN A 320 -10.77 27.26 5.21
CA ASN A 320 -11.38 28.48 5.70
C ASN A 320 -10.69 28.95 7.01
N PRO A 321 -10.00 30.12 7.04
CA PRO A 321 -9.21 30.55 8.20
C PRO A 321 -10.04 30.77 9.49
N CYS A 322 -11.37 30.73 9.38
CA CYS A 322 -12.31 30.90 10.49
C CYS A 322 -12.42 29.68 11.43
N GLN A 323 -11.92 28.49 11.05
CA GLN A 323 -11.99 27.29 11.90
C GLN A 323 -10.83 27.16 12.92
N LYS A 324 -9.84 28.06 12.92
CA LYS A 324 -8.74 28.07 13.91
C LYS A 324 -9.11 28.52 15.33
N LYS A 325 -10.38 28.81 15.62
CA LYS A 325 -10.84 29.19 16.97
C LYS A 325 -11.67 28.10 17.64
N ARG A 326 -11.00 27.03 18.10
CA ARG A 326 -11.41 26.24 19.29
C ARG A 326 -10.31 25.22 19.63
N ARG A 327 -9.16 25.73 20.10
CA ARG A 327 -8.29 24.97 21.01
C ARG A 327 -8.01 25.84 22.23
N LEU A 328 -8.72 25.47 23.30
CA LEU A 328 -8.36 25.58 24.72
C LEU A 328 -8.10 27.00 25.28
N SER A 329 -9.14 27.53 25.93
CA SER A 329 -9.00 28.23 27.21
C SER A 329 -8.77 27.23 28.34
#